data_AF-A0A9N9E2C8-F1
#
_entry.id   AF-A0A9N9E2C8-F1
#
_cell.length_a   1.000
_cell.length_b   1.000
_cell.length_c   1.000
_cell.angle_alpha   90.00
_cell.angle_beta   90.00
_cell.angle_gamma   90.00
#
_symmetry.space_group_name_H-M   'P 1'
#
loop_
_entity.id
_entity.type
_entity.pdbx_description
1 polymer ?
#
loop_
_entity_poly.entity_id
_entity_poly.type
_entity_poly.pdbx_seq_one_letter_code
_entity_poly.pdbx_strand_id
1 'polypeptide(L)'
;MHNLFLGTSKRMLEKAWLSTDRINNKQLKSIQRIIDSIPIPSDIGQILHKIALGFAGFTADQWKMWVLVYSTCALHDILEEDDRWCWQHFVRCVTLWSQRIATINEVDQGKEHMLAFLCEAENLYASGVLPMSIWM
;
A
#
# COMPACT_ATOMS: atom_id res chain seq x y z
N MET A 1 -9.64 7.95 -8.08
CA MET A 1 -9.43 7.09 -6.88
C MET A 1 -8.46 7.72 -5.87
N HIS A 2 -8.60 9.03 -5.58
CA HIS A 2 -7.68 9.74 -4.67
C HIS A 2 -7.77 9.19 -3.23
N ASN A 3 -9.00 8.95 -2.75
CA ASN A 3 -9.25 8.41 -1.41
C ASN A 3 -8.78 6.96 -1.23
N LEU A 4 -8.74 6.17 -2.31
CA LEU A 4 -8.29 4.77 -2.24
C LEU A 4 -6.78 4.70 -1.98
N PHE A 5 -5.98 5.44 -2.74
CA PHE A 5 -4.52 5.48 -2.56
C PHE A 5 -4.12 6.22 -1.29
N LEU A 6 -4.67 7.41 -1.05
CA LEU A 6 -4.29 8.21 0.10
C LEU A 6 -4.91 7.69 1.41
N GLY A 7 -6.20 7.39 1.41
CA GLY A 7 -6.94 7.01 2.62
C GLY A 7 -6.58 5.62 3.11
N THR A 8 -6.74 4.60 2.26
CA THR A 8 -6.51 3.19 2.65
C THR A 8 -5.04 2.94 2.96
N SER A 9 -4.12 3.36 2.09
CA SER A 9 -2.68 3.11 2.29
C SER A 9 -2.14 3.81 3.53
N LYS A 10 -2.56 5.06 3.77
CA LYS A 10 -2.14 5.79 4.97
C LYS A 10 -2.66 5.12 6.24
N ARG A 11 -3.92 4.67 6.24
CA ARG A 11 -4.49 3.96 7.39
C ARG A 11 -3.85 2.61 7.63
N MET A 12 -3.58 1.83 6.59
CA MET A 12 -2.84 0.58 6.72
C MET A 12 -1.49 0.81 7.39
N LEU A 13 -0.73 1.80 6.91
CA LEU A 13 0.54 2.16 7.54
C LEU A 13 0.36 2.62 9.00
N GLU A 14 -0.47 3.63 9.26
CA GLU A 14 -0.56 4.26 10.58
C GLU A 14 -1.25 3.39 11.64
N LYS A 15 -2.29 2.65 11.25
CA LYS A 15 -3.18 1.91 12.16
C LYS A 15 -2.96 0.40 12.13
N ALA A 16 -2.53 -0.15 11.01
CA ALA A 16 -2.32 -1.59 10.88
C ALA A 16 -0.88 -1.99 11.18
N TRP A 17 0.12 -1.16 10.82
CA TRP A 17 1.53 -1.53 10.91
C TRP A 17 2.32 -0.77 11.96
N LEU A 18 2.20 0.56 12.03
CA LEU A 18 2.96 1.37 12.97
C LEU A 18 2.41 1.28 14.41
N SER A 19 1.07 1.32 14.59
CA SER A 19 0.49 1.27 15.93
C SER A 19 0.47 -0.13 16.58
N THR A 20 0.68 -1.17 15.79
CA THR A 20 0.74 -2.58 16.23
C THR A 20 2.18 -3.10 16.31
N ASP A 21 3.17 -2.25 16.03
CA ASP A 21 4.61 -2.58 15.98
C ASP A 21 5.00 -3.66 14.95
N ARG A 22 4.15 -3.92 13.94
CA ARG A 22 4.52 -4.78 12.78
C ARG A 22 5.60 -4.15 11.91
N ILE A 23 5.66 -2.81 11.88
CA ILE A 23 6.77 -2.04 11.31
C ILE A 23 7.27 -1.05 12.35
N ASN A 24 8.54 -1.18 12.74
CA ASN A 24 9.18 -0.23 13.64
C ASN A 24 10.09 0.78 12.90
N ASN A 25 10.62 1.75 13.63
CA ASN A 25 11.50 2.81 13.09
C ASN A 25 12.79 2.27 12.43
N LYS A 26 13.31 1.10 12.84
CA LYS A 26 14.48 0.49 12.18
C LYS A 26 14.09 -0.07 10.82
N GLN A 27 12.95 -0.74 10.74
CA GLN A 27 12.41 -1.26 9.49
C GLN A 27 12.04 -0.13 8.51
N LEU A 28 11.48 0.99 8.98
CA LEU A 28 11.25 2.17 8.12
C LEU A 28 12.54 2.68 7.46
N LYS A 29 13.66 2.69 8.18
CA LYS A 29 14.97 3.04 7.60
C LYS A 29 15.44 2.01 6.58
N SER A 30 15.16 0.72 6.82
CA SER A 30 15.46 -0.34 5.85
C SER A 30 14.62 -0.20 4.58
N ILE A 31 13.32 0.07 4.70
CA ILE A 31 12.42 0.38 3.58
C ILE A 31 12.99 1.52 2.74
N GLN A 32 13.40 2.62 3.39
CA GLN A 32 13.99 3.77 2.71
C GLN A 32 15.24 3.37 1.91
N ARG A 33 16.15 2.58 2.50
CA ARG A 33 17.36 2.12 1.80
C ARG A 33 17.06 1.22 0.60
N ILE A 34 16.05 0.35 0.72
CA ILE A 34 15.62 -0.51 -0.40
C ILE A 34 15.09 0.35 -1.54
N ILE A 35 14.31 1.39 -1.25
CA ILE A 35 13.80 2.28 -2.29
C ILE A 35 14.92 3.11 -2.91
N ASP A 36 15.84 3.62 -2.10
CA ASP A 36 16.98 4.41 -2.58
C ASP A 36 17.92 3.58 -3.47
N SER A 37 17.91 2.24 -3.35
CA SER A 37 18.72 1.34 -4.20
C SER A 37 18.03 0.94 -5.50
N ILE A 38 16.71 1.16 -5.64
CA ILE A 38 15.98 0.87 -6.88
C ILE A 38 16.33 1.96 -7.89
N PRO A 39 16.90 1.62 -9.06
CA PRO A 39 17.17 2.61 -10.10
C PRO A 39 15.83 3.11 -10.67
N ILE A 40 15.55 4.40 -10.47
CA ILE A 40 14.31 5.01 -10.92
C ILE A 40 14.48 5.48 -12.36
N PRO A 41 13.60 5.07 -13.29
CA PRO A 41 13.57 5.66 -14.62
C PRO A 41 13.24 7.14 -14.48
N SER A 42 14.03 7.99 -15.13
CA SER A 42 13.92 9.46 -15.07
C SER A 42 12.50 10.00 -15.34
N ASP A 43 11.66 9.23 -16.03
CA ASP A 43 10.28 9.58 -16.38
C ASP A 43 9.22 9.21 -15.34
N ILE A 44 9.54 8.40 -14.32
CA ILE A 44 8.53 7.91 -13.35
C ILE A 44 8.31 8.87 -12.18
N GLY A 45 9.20 9.85 -12.00
CA GLY A 45 8.99 10.95 -11.05
C GLY A 45 9.40 10.61 -9.61
N GLN A 46 10.04 11.58 -8.97
CA GLN A 46 10.37 11.77 -7.56
C GLN A 46 10.65 10.54 -6.65
N ILE A 47 11.92 10.38 -6.29
CA ILE A 47 12.37 9.49 -5.20
C ILE A 47 11.57 9.78 -3.92
N LEU A 48 11.11 8.72 -3.25
CA LEU A 48 10.35 8.79 -2.02
C LEU A 48 11.28 8.98 -0.80
N HIS A 49 11.71 10.21 -0.52
CA HIS A 49 12.72 10.48 0.53
C HIS A 49 12.19 10.54 1.99
N LYS A 50 10.88 10.42 2.23
CA LYS A 50 10.27 10.67 3.57
C LYS A 50 9.72 9.42 4.25
N ILE A 51 10.09 8.23 3.81
CA ILE A 51 9.57 6.99 4.41
C ILE A 51 10.18 6.74 5.78
N ALA A 52 11.47 7.05 5.94
CA ALA A 52 12.13 7.01 7.24
C ALA A 52 11.48 7.95 8.29
N LEU A 53 10.67 8.91 7.85
CA LEU A 53 9.90 9.83 8.71
C LEU A 53 8.43 9.39 8.86
N GLY A 54 8.11 8.13 8.58
CA GLY A 54 6.74 7.61 8.68
C GLY A 54 5.80 8.20 7.62
N PHE A 55 6.32 8.50 6.42
CA PHE A 55 5.52 8.99 5.29
C PHE A 55 4.89 10.38 5.51
N ALA A 56 5.42 11.15 6.46
CA ALA A 56 4.92 12.47 6.80
C ALA A 56 4.91 13.43 5.58
N GLY A 57 3.74 13.99 5.29
CA GLY A 57 3.56 14.97 4.20
C GLY A 57 3.71 14.39 2.80
N PHE A 58 3.47 13.08 2.60
CA PHE A 58 3.34 12.50 1.27
C PHE A 58 2.14 13.09 0.52
N THR A 59 2.36 13.45 -0.75
CA THR A 59 1.26 13.82 -1.65
C THR A 59 0.55 12.56 -2.16
N ALA A 60 -0.64 12.73 -2.73
CA ALA A 60 -1.39 11.59 -3.26
C ALA A 60 -0.66 10.87 -4.41
N ASP A 61 0.10 11.61 -5.24
CA ASP A 61 0.92 11.00 -6.30
C ASP A 61 2.08 10.19 -5.72
N GLN A 62 2.70 10.65 -4.63
CA GLN A 62 3.71 9.88 -3.90
C GLN A 62 3.12 8.62 -3.26
N TRP A 63 1.91 8.70 -2.72
CA TRP A 63 1.18 7.51 -2.24
C TRP A 63 0.86 6.54 -3.37
N LYS A 64 0.41 7.03 -4.52
CA LYS A 64 0.15 6.21 -5.70
C LYS A 64 1.42 5.48 -6.15
N MET A 65 2.55 6.18 -6.22
CA MET A 65 3.84 5.56 -6.54
C MET A 65 4.27 4.53 -5.50
N TRP A 66 4.15 4.85 -4.21
CA TRP A 66 4.45 3.91 -3.14
C TRP A 66 3.69 2.60 -3.32
N VAL A 67 2.37 2.68 -3.48
CA VAL A 67 1.52 1.49 -3.60
C VAL A 67 1.84 0.70 -4.87
N LEU A 68 1.90 1.35 -6.03
CA LEU A 68 2.01 0.66 -7.33
C LEU A 68 3.42 0.19 -7.68
N VAL A 69 4.46 0.86 -7.19
CA VAL A 69 5.85 0.63 -7.65
C VAL A 69 6.72 0.06 -6.54
N TYR A 70 6.67 0.64 -5.35
CA TYR A 70 7.68 0.35 -4.32
C TYR A 70 7.24 -0.64 -3.26
N SER A 71 5.96 -0.61 -2.87
CA SER A 71 5.49 -1.26 -1.65
C SER A 71 5.69 -2.78 -1.66
N THR A 72 5.41 -3.45 -2.78
CA THR A 72 5.56 -4.91 -2.90
C THR A 72 7.00 -5.36 -2.69
N CYS A 73 7.97 -4.67 -3.30
CA CYS A 73 9.38 -5.00 -3.16
C CYS A 73 9.91 -4.59 -1.77
N ALA A 74 9.59 -3.37 -1.33
CA ALA A 74 10.16 -2.81 -0.12
C ALA A 74 9.64 -3.47 1.17
N LEU A 75 8.44 -4.06 1.13
CA LEU A 75 7.83 -4.74 2.27
C LEU A 75 8.07 -6.26 2.29
N HIS A 76 8.64 -6.84 1.23
CA HIS A 76 8.74 -8.30 1.04
C HIS A 76 9.45 -9.01 2.21
N ASP A 77 10.59 -8.48 2.65
CA ASP A 77 11.37 -9.07 3.75
C ASP A 77 11.11 -8.41 5.11
N ILE A 78 10.09 -7.54 5.19
CA ILE A 78 9.84 -6.70 6.37
C ILE A 78 8.55 -7.08 7.07
N LEU A 79 7.48 -7.30 6.31
CA LEU A 79 6.20 -7.75 6.83
C LEU A 79 6.14 -9.27 6.94
N GLU A 80 5.33 -9.79 7.87
CA GLU A 80 5.03 -11.22 7.94
C GLU A 80 4.23 -11.69 6.71
N GLU A 81 4.19 -13.00 6.47
CA GLU A 81 3.59 -13.56 5.26
C GLU A 81 2.12 -13.13 5.09
N ASP A 82 1.30 -13.26 6.13
CA ASP A 82 -0.12 -12.92 6.08
C ASP A 82 -0.35 -11.42 5.77
N ASP A 83 0.43 -10.53 6.39
CA ASP A 83 0.35 -9.09 6.14
C ASP A 83 0.73 -8.75 4.69
N ARG A 84 1.70 -9.48 4.12
CA ARG A 84 2.12 -9.30 2.72
C ARG A 84 1.05 -9.77 1.75
N TRP A 85 0.45 -10.94 1.97
CA TRP A 85 -0.64 -11.43 1.11
C TRP A 85 -1.81 -10.46 1.10
N CYS A 86 -2.21 -10.00 2.30
CA CYS A 86 -3.24 -8.98 2.45
C CYS A 86 -2.91 -7.71 1.66
N TRP A 87 -1.71 -7.17 1.84
CA TRP A 87 -1.29 -5.97 1.12
C TRP A 87 -1.19 -6.19 -0.41
N GLN A 88 -0.75 -7.37 -0.85
CA GLN A 88 -0.66 -7.69 -2.28
C GLN A 88 -2.03 -7.73 -2.96
N HIS A 89 -3.07 -8.23 -2.28
CA HIS A 89 -4.44 -8.15 -2.79
C HIS A 89 -4.87 -6.70 -3.03
N PHE A 90 -4.56 -5.80 -2.10
CA PHE A 90 -4.80 -4.37 -2.30
C PHE A 90 -4.04 -3.81 -3.49
N VAL A 91 -2.71 -4.04 -3.57
CA VAL A 91 -1.87 -3.56 -4.68
C VAL A 91 -2.38 -4.07 -6.03
N ARG A 92 -2.80 -5.33 -6.10
CA ARG A 92 -3.29 -5.95 -7.34
C ARG A 92 -4.61 -5.34 -7.80
N CYS A 93 -5.56 -5.14 -6.87
CA CYS A 93 -6.80 -4.44 -7.12
C CYS A 93 -6.55 -3.04 -7.71
N VAL A 94 -5.76 -2.22 -7.01
CA VAL A 94 -5.54 -0.83 -7.45
C VAL A 94 -4.71 -0.73 -8.73
N THR A 95 -3.87 -1.73 -9.02
CA THR A 95 -3.12 -1.82 -10.28
C THR A 95 -4.08 -2.01 -11.45
N LEU A 96 -5.00 -2.98 -11.35
CA LEU A 96 -6.01 -3.26 -12.38
C LEU A 96 -6.92 -2.05 -12.59
N TRP A 97 -7.40 -1.44 -11.52
CA TRP A 97 -8.32 -0.30 -11.60
C TRP A 97 -7.64 1.03 -12.00
N SER A 98 -6.31 1.13 -11.93
CA SER A 98 -5.57 2.34 -12.34
C SER A 98 -5.14 2.34 -13.80
N GLN A 99 -5.43 1.27 -14.54
CA GLN A 99 -5.17 1.21 -15.97
C GLN A 99 -6.03 2.23 -16.72
N ARG A 100 -5.49 2.80 -17.81
CA ARG A 100 -6.23 3.74 -18.67
C ARG A 100 -7.39 3.05 -19.39
N ILE A 101 -7.22 1.78 -19.73
CA ILE A 101 -8.21 0.93 -20.39
C ILE A 101 -8.17 -0.40 -19.65
N ALA A 102 -9.33 -0.86 -19.20
CA ALA A 102 -9.49 -2.13 -18.50
C ALA A 102 -10.68 -2.89 -19.12
N THR A 103 -10.53 -4.19 -19.25
CA THR A 103 -11.59 -5.11 -19.65
C THR A 103 -12.54 -5.38 -18.48
N ILE A 104 -13.76 -5.86 -18.78
CA ILE A 104 -14.75 -6.24 -17.74
C ILE A 104 -14.15 -7.29 -16.80
N ASN A 105 -13.41 -8.26 -17.37
CA ASN A 105 -12.73 -9.29 -16.60
C ASN A 105 -11.66 -8.71 -15.65
N GLU A 106 -10.87 -7.73 -16.06
CA GLU A 106 -9.89 -7.06 -15.18
C GLU A 106 -10.58 -6.26 -14.07
N VAL A 107 -11.73 -5.64 -14.36
CA VAL A 107 -12.53 -4.95 -13.35
C VAL A 107 -13.05 -5.95 -12.32
N ASP A 108 -13.57 -7.11 -12.75
CA ASP A 108 -14.09 -8.16 -11.88
C ASP A 108 -12.98 -8.81 -11.04
N GLN A 109 -11.82 -9.11 -11.63
CA GLN A 109 -10.63 -9.55 -10.87
C GLN A 109 -10.21 -8.51 -9.82
N GLY A 110 -10.26 -7.23 -10.16
CA GLY A 110 -9.99 -6.17 -9.20
C GLY A 110 -10.97 -6.18 -8.02
N LYS A 111 -12.26 -6.45 -8.27
CA LYS A 111 -13.27 -6.62 -7.20
C LYS A 111 -12.98 -7.83 -6.32
N GLU A 112 -12.60 -8.97 -6.92
CA GLU A 112 -12.25 -10.18 -6.17
C GLU A 112 -11.05 -9.92 -5.24
N HIS A 113 -10.00 -9.30 -5.75
CA HIS A 113 -8.85 -8.89 -4.94
C HIS A 113 -9.22 -7.87 -3.86
N MET A 114 -10.14 -6.96 -4.15
CA MET A 114 -10.62 -6.02 -3.15
C MET A 114 -11.34 -6.73 -2.01
N LEU A 115 -12.22 -7.69 -2.32
CA LEU A 115 -12.93 -8.47 -1.31
C LEU A 115 -11.99 -9.33 -0.47
N ALA A 116 -10.99 -9.97 -1.10
CA ALA A 116 -9.96 -10.74 -0.40
C ALA A 116 -9.17 -9.85 0.57
N PHE A 117 -8.70 -8.68 0.10
CA PHE A 117 -8.02 -7.71 0.96
C PHE A 117 -8.88 -7.31 2.17
N LEU A 118 -10.17 -7.01 1.97
CA LEU A 118 -11.06 -6.60 3.05
C LEU A 118 -11.25 -7.71 4.08
N CYS A 119 -11.50 -8.93 3.63
CA CYS A 119 -11.68 -10.09 4.50
C CYS A 119 -10.41 -10.37 5.33
N GLU A 120 -9.24 -10.38 4.68
CA GLU A 120 -7.97 -10.59 5.36
C GLU A 120 -7.63 -9.44 6.31
N ALA A 121 -7.87 -8.19 5.92
CA ALA A 121 -7.60 -7.05 6.77
C ALA A 121 -8.49 -7.03 8.02
N GLU A 122 -9.76 -7.45 7.89
CA GLU A 122 -10.67 -7.59 9.03
C GLU A 122 -10.20 -8.68 10.00
N ASN A 123 -9.74 -9.82 9.47
CA ASN A 123 -9.20 -10.91 10.27
C ASN A 123 -7.87 -10.55 10.98
N LEU A 124 -6.98 -9.83 10.30
CA LEU A 124 -5.62 -9.55 10.78
C LEU A 124 -5.51 -8.35 11.71
N TYR A 125 -6.33 -7.30 11.50
CA TYR A 125 -6.13 -6.00 12.15
C TYR A 125 -7.30 -5.54 13.03
N ALA A 126 -8.34 -6.37 13.20
CA ALA A 126 -9.55 -6.10 13.97
C ALA A 126 -10.38 -4.88 13.51
N SER A 127 -11.62 -4.80 14.01
CA SER A 127 -12.61 -3.80 13.61
C SER A 127 -12.22 -2.38 14.04
N GLY A 128 -11.65 -1.59 13.11
CA GLY A 128 -11.34 -0.17 13.34
C GLY A 128 -10.23 0.41 12.46
N VAL A 129 -9.38 -0.42 11.86
CA VAL A 129 -8.32 0.02 10.95
C VAL A 129 -8.89 0.56 9.64
N LEU A 130 -9.88 -0.15 9.07
CA LEU A 130 -10.59 0.20 7.85
C LEU A 130 -12.09 0.42 8.14
N PRO A 131 -12.50 1.59 8.68
CA PRO A 131 -13.91 1.85 8.94
C PRO A 131 -14.73 1.87 7.65
N MET A 132 -15.98 1.42 7.77
CA MET A 132 -16.95 1.31 6.67
C MET A 132 -17.14 2.62 5.87
N SER A 133 -16.84 3.77 6.47
CA SER A 133 -16.94 5.11 5.88
C SER A 133 -15.86 5.45 4.83
N ILE A 134 -14.88 4.58 4.60
CA ILE A 134 -13.92 4.71 3.48
C ILE A 134 -14.53 4.20 2.17
N TRP A 135 -15.61 3.42 2.27
CA TRP A 135 -16.23 2.68 1.16
C TRP A 135 -17.55 3.29 0.66
N MET A 136 -18.13 4.27 1.38
CA MET A 136 -19.27 5.10 0.96
C MET A 136 -18.80 6.46 0.45
#